data_AF-A0A425CD75-F1
#
_entry.id   AF-A0A425CD75-F1
#
_cell.length_a   1.000
_cell.length_b   1.000
_cell.length_c   1.000
_cell.angle_alpha   90.00
_cell.angle_beta   90.00
_cell.angle_gamma   90.00
#
_symmetry.space_group_name_H-M   'P 1'
#
loop_
_entity.id
_entity.type
_entity.pdbx_description
1 polymer ?
#
loop_
_entity_poly.entity_id
_entity_poly.type
_entity_poly.pdbx_seq_one_letter_code
_entity_poly.pdbx_strand_id
1 'polypeptide(L)'
;MKRHGESPPAAAAPKCKKKRRGRRKSKTERLARLNSVTVSIDTLHNVLQSRSSREWDTAQSLALQIGTLEARTVVVRVILTEHKAPKAAAHYTKRLNVRGDELVAVFSSGWTISPLLLARFLVELEEDTLAIRERLQQFLWPWVLQLQEKKEDETVMKAAVHLMLHPTASDDAKMYDKKERARKLQRALVLQCLQTGKLLYFVPMYARAFADQISVDSVNVAVGNDEEKALLRADQDKEKELQRREQVAYRVENVLRLMWPDARVTIFGSSVTGLLSDPDDDDQKPADVDLCALLPSAPHFRQETAPLVTEVMEHLSIYFLPDRTDETEHRIIAVTGARIPIVQFWDPSTDLPCDLCVNNVPALWNTRLLRWLLYGGVGAHSSERKRQLQHVRRFCDWLRKWRRAKGRVVSGAVSSYGLMLLAIYYLQRISVLPVLDCSAYVVEDEVSLHTLTEDEIDKRLEAVEKKFILVNEQTTKVRDWLALRRGFFRFYACEFDYEHTVVSLRTGDIMSKTSKGWSRRNDTRLCLEDPVETERDLGMLCSRRALNQLRCAFTHACIALRNVDDKEVKSAFSQPDVEVNLLASWAYEEDTDPKLSICDGAGASLSNASSIDSTTPTPV
;
A
#
# COMPACT_ATOMS: atom_id res chain seq x y z
N MET A 1 -41.97 -20.57 74.59
CA MET A 1 -43.15 -21.32 75.09
C MET A 1 -43.49 -22.41 74.08
N LYS A 2 -43.78 -23.66 74.53
CA LYS A 2 -44.32 -24.79 73.72
C LYS A 2 -43.41 -25.30 72.56
N ARG A 3 -43.39 -26.59 72.19
CA ARG A 3 -43.59 -27.85 72.96
C ARG A 3 -43.01 -29.05 72.16
N HIS A 4 -42.29 -29.92 72.86
CA HIS A 4 -42.10 -31.39 72.78
C HIS A 4 -42.43 -32.24 71.51
N GLY A 5 -41.68 -33.35 71.39
CA GLY A 5 -41.83 -34.46 70.44
C GLY A 5 -40.49 -35.23 70.26
N GLU A 6 -39.91 -35.85 71.28
CA GLU A 6 -40.22 -37.20 71.84
C GLU A 6 -39.52 -38.42 71.18
N SER A 7 -38.19 -38.46 71.30
CA SER A 7 -37.40 -39.54 71.96
C SER A 7 -37.45 -41.03 71.42
N PRO A 8 -36.85 -42.08 72.05
CA PRO A 8 -36.05 -43.13 71.36
C PRO A 8 -36.59 -44.58 71.65
N PRO A 9 -35.87 -45.75 71.58
CA PRO A 9 -34.46 -46.11 71.25
C PRO A 9 -34.39 -47.15 70.08
N ALA A 10 -33.51 -48.17 69.91
CA ALA A 10 -32.50 -48.87 70.74
C ALA A 10 -31.38 -49.58 69.90
N ALA A 11 -30.79 -50.67 70.44
CA ALA A 11 -29.66 -51.46 69.88
C ALA A 11 -30.02 -52.98 69.81
N ALA A 12 -29.22 -53.93 69.30
CA ALA A 12 -27.78 -53.94 68.99
C ALA A 12 -27.34 -55.07 68.00
N ALA A 13 -26.09 -54.98 67.51
CA ALA A 13 -25.22 -56.08 67.01
C ALA A 13 -25.59 -56.78 65.67
N PRO A 14 -24.66 -57.54 65.00
CA PRO A 14 -23.26 -57.83 65.34
C PRO A 14 -22.20 -57.38 64.29
N LYS A 15 -20.92 -57.69 64.56
CA LYS A 15 -19.75 -57.32 63.72
C LYS A 15 -19.53 -58.30 62.56
N CYS A 16 -19.07 -57.81 61.39
CA CYS A 16 -18.47 -58.64 60.34
C CYS A 16 -17.14 -58.03 59.81
N LYS A 17 -16.29 -58.86 59.17
CA LYS A 17 -14.85 -58.59 58.98
C LYS A 17 -14.49 -57.85 57.68
N LYS A 18 -13.33 -57.17 57.71
CA LYS A 18 -12.74 -56.36 56.63
C LYS A 18 -12.65 -57.11 55.28
N LYS A 19 -13.06 -56.47 54.18
CA LYS A 19 -12.50 -56.70 52.82
C LYS A 19 -11.65 -55.49 52.40
N ARG A 20 -10.34 -55.68 52.22
CA ARG A 20 -9.43 -54.63 51.72
C ARG A 20 -9.71 -54.40 50.24
N ARG A 21 -10.27 -53.25 49.85
CA ARG A 21 -10.28 -52.83 48.42
C ARG A 21 -8.84 -52.65 47.95
N GLY A 22 -8.50 -53.23 46.79
CA GLY A 22 -7.14 -53.19 46.24
C GLY A 22 -6.70 -51.78 45.87
N ARG A 23 -5.45 -51.43 46.20
CA ARG A 23 -4.80 -50.17 45.82
C ARG A 23 -4.70 -50.12 44.28
N ARG A 24 -5.42 -49.19 43.64
CA ARG A 24 -5.22 -48.90 42.20
C ARG A 24 -3.79 -48.42 41.99
N LYS A 25 -2.96 -49.24 41.33
CA LYS A 25 -1.57 -48.92 40.98
C LYS A 25 -1.51 -47.69 40.07
N SER A 26 -0.50 -46.83 40.28
CA SER A 26 -0.38 -45.55 39.55
C SER A 26 -0.07 -45.77 38.05
N LYS A 27 -0.08 -44.69 37.25
CA LYS A 27 0.33 -44.76 35.84
C LYS A 27 1.81 -45.15 35.73
N THR A 28 2.66 -44.56 36.56
CA THR A 28 4.10 -44.83 36.67
C THR A 28 4.40 -46.29 37.05
N GLU A 29 3.65 -46.84 38.00
CA GLU A 29 3.82 -48.20 38.53
C GLU A 29 3.45 -49.31 37.51
N ARG A 30 2.84 -48.96 36.38
CA ARG A 30 2.55 -49.88 35.26
C ARG A 30 3.59 -49.81 34.14
N LEU A 31 4.20 -48.64 33.94
CA LEU A 31 5.25 -48.45 32.92
C LEU A 31 6.53 -49.23 33.30
N ALA A 32 6.83 -49.38 34.59
CA ALA A 32 8.01 -50.08 35.09
C ALA A 32 7.91 -51.63 35.10
N ARG A 33 7.02 -52.25 34.30
CA ARG A 33 6.76 -53.70 34.30
C ARG A 33 6.49 -54.33 32.92
N LEU A 34 7.01 -53.74 31.85
CA LEU A 34 7.15 -54.43 30.56
C LEU A 34 8.57 -54.98 30.44
N ASN A 35 8.68 -56.28 30.12
CA ASN A 35 9.96 -56.99 30.06
C ASN A 35 10.81 -56.52 28.87
N SER A 36 12.12 -56.79 28.95
CA SER A 36 13.10 -56.53 27.90
C SER A 36 12.91 -57.45 26.68
N VAL A 37 11.89 -57.16 25.88
CA VAL A 37 11.83 -57.56 24.47
C VAL A 37 12.84 -56.70 23.69
N THR A 38 13.56 -57.28 22.75
CA THR A 38 14.37 -56.52 21.78
C THR A 38 13.43 -55.75 20.84
N VAL A 39 13.09 -54.51 21.19
CA VAL A 39 12.11 -53.72 20.45
C VAL A 39 12.70 -53.28 19.10
N SER A 40 12.28 -53.92 18.03
CA SER A 40 12.63 -53.54 16.65
C SER A 40 11.66 -52.51 16.08
N ILE A 41 12.05 -51.87 14.97
CA ILE A 41 11.19 -50.95 14.21
C ILE A 41 9.97 -51.69 13.61
N ASP A 42 10.10 -52.97 13.27
CA ASP A 42 8.98 -53.83 12.80
C ASP A 42 7.92 -54.02 13.90
N THR A 43 8.38 -54.14 15.15
CA THR A 43 7.50 -54.19 16.34
C THR A 43 6.67 -52.90 16.45
N LEU A 44 7.25 -51.76 16.05
CA LEU A 44 6.58 -50.47 15.99
C LEU A 44 5.52 -50.43 14.87
N HIS A 45 5.87 -50.87 13.66
CA HIS A 45 4.94 -50.91 12.52
C HIS A 45 3.71 -51.77 12.80
N ASN A 46 3.89 -52.95 13.41
CA ASN A 46 2.77 -53.84 13.75
C ASN A 46 1.76 -53.18 14.72
N VAL A 47 2.22 -52.40 15.69
CA VAL A 47 1.36 -51.64 16.62
C VAL A 47 0.70 -50.43 15.92
N LEU A 48 1.40 -49.83 14.95
CA LEU A 48 0.90 -48.67 14.19
C LEU A 48 -0.15 -49.02 13.12
N GLN A 49 -0.36 -50.30 12.77
CA GLN A 49 -1.44 -50.70 11.85
C GLN A 49 -2.85 -50.38 12.39
N SER A 50 -3.02 -50.32 13.71
CA SER A 50 -4.31 -50.00 14.33
C SER A 50 -4.66 -48.51 14.24
N ARG A 51 -5.97 -48.22 14.22
CA ARG A 51 -6.55 -46.87 14.32
C ARG A 51 -6.90 -46.46 15.76
N SER A 52 -6.58 -47.28 16.76
CA SER A 52 -6.91 -46.96 18.15
C SER A 52 -5.86 -46.03 18.79
N SER A 53 -6.33 -44.98 19.46
CA SER A 53 -5.47 -44.04 20.19
C SER A 53 -4.69 -44.68 21.34
N ARG A 54 -5.14 -45.85 21.83
CA ARG A 54 -4.42 -46.64 22.83
C ARG A 54 -3.17 -47.30 22.24
N GLU A 55 -3.26 -47.79 21.02
CA GLU A 55 -2.14 -48.42 20.32
C GLU A 55 -1.14 -47.37 19.84
N TRP A 56 -1.61 -46.18 19.44
CA TRP A 56 -0.73 -45.02 19.19
C TRP A 56 -0.01 -44.54 20.48
N ASP A 57 -0.68 -44.54 21.64
CA ASP A 57 -0.02 -44.29 22.94
C ASP A 57 1.04 -45.38 23.27
N THR A 58 0.85 -46.64 22.88
CA THR A 58 1.88 -47.68 23.05
C THR A 58 3.01 -47.57 22.02
N ALA A 59 2.73 -47.24 20.76
CA ALA A 59 3.75 -46.99 19.75
C ALA A 59 4.63 -45.78 20.13
N GLN A 60 4.03 -44.71 20.66
CA GLN A 60 4.77 -43.58 21.24
C GLN A 60 5.68 -44.04 22.40
N SER A 61 5.20 -44.93 23.26
CA SER A 61 5.97 -45.46 24.39
C SER A 61 7.15 -46.32 23.94
N LEU A 62 6.95 -47.17 22.93
CA LEU A 62 7.99 -48.00 22.31
C LEU A 62 9.03 -47.15 21.57
N ALA A 63 8.61 -46.12 20.81
CA ALA A 63 9.54 -45.21 20.13
C ALA A 63 10.45 -44.45 21.11
N LEU A 64 9.93 -44.08 22.29
CA LEU A 64 10.73 -43.49 23.37
C LEU A 64 11.68 -44.50 24.04
N GLN A 65 11.38 -45.80 24.00
CA GLN A 65 12.26 -46.87 24.50
C GLN A 65 13.36 -47.24 23.49
N ILE A 66 13.07 -47.24 22.18
CA ILE A 66 14.09 -47.40 21.12
C ILE A 66 15.03 -46.18 21.10
N GLY A 67 14.49 -44.99 21.39
CA GLY A 67 15.26 -43.76 21.59
C GLY A 67 15.74 -43.08 20.31
N THR A 68 15.94 -43.83 19.21
CA THR A 68 16.40 -43.30 17.91
C THR A 68 15.44 -42.27 17.30
N LEU A 69 15.96 -41.36 16.49
CA LEU A 69 15.14 -40.41 15.74
C LEU A 69 14.20 -41.13 14.77
N GLU A 70 14.68 -42.17 14.08
CA GLU A 70 13.91 -42.98 13.14
C GLU A 70 12.65 -43.59 13.76
N ALA A 71 12.75 -44.18 14.96
CA ALA A 71 11.58 -44.73 15.64
C ALA A 71 10.53 -43.64 15.96
N ARG A 72 10.95 -42.42 16.27
CA ARG A 72 10.03 -41.29 16.53
C ARG A 72 9.40 -40.75 15.24
N THR A 73 10.17 -40.62 14.17
CA THR A 73 9.68 -40.13 12.88
C THR A 73 8.74 -41.13 12.21
N VAL A 74 8.95 -42.45 12.37
CA VAL A 74 8.02 -43.49 11.90
C VAL A 74 6.63 -43.35 12.53
N VAL A 75 6.51 -43.13 13.85
CA VAL A 75 5.19 -42.92 14.49
C VAL A 75 4.46 -41.71 13.90
N VAL A 76 5.15 -40.59 13.71
CA VAL A 76 4.56 -39.38 13.12
C VAL A 76 4.18 -39.62 11.65
N ARG A 77 5.04 -40.29 10.88
CA ARG A 77 4.83 -40.60 9.47
C ARG A 77 3.57 -41.46 9.28
N VAL A 78 3.48 -42.62 9.94
CA VAL A 78 2.37 -43.58 9.75
C VAL A 78 1.01 -42.97 10.16
N ILE A 79 0.95 -42.24 11.27
CA ILE A 79 -0.29 -41.57 11.71
C ILE A 79 -0.70 -40.47 10.71
N LEU A 80 0.26 -39.80 10.06
CA LEU A 80 -0.02 -38.80 9.03
C LEU A 80 -0.41 -39.41 7.68
N THR A 81 0.31 -40.41 7.17
CA THR A 81 0.18 -40.90 5.78
C THR A 81 -0.86 -42.00 5.63
N GLU A 82 -0.76 -43.07 6.43
CA GLU A 82 -1.64 -44.25 6.33
C GLU A 82 -3.00 -43.99 6.97
N HIS A 83 -3.00 -43.38 8.15
CA HIS A 83 -4.23 -43.05 8.89
C HIS A 83 -4.83 -41.69 8.55
N LYS A 84 -4.11 -40.85 7.79
CA LYS A 84 -4.56 -39.54 7.32
C LYS A 84 -5.08 -38.64 8.45
N ALA A 85 -4.44 -38.70 9.62
CA ALA A 85 -4.91 -38.15 10.89
C ALA A 85 -4.04 -36.96 11.39
N PRO A 86 -4.04 -35.79 10.72
CA PRO A 86 -3.11 -34.69 10.99
C PRO A 86 -3.17 -34.14 12.42
N LYS A 87 -4.37 -33.98 13.00
CA LYS A 87 -4.55 -33.57 14.41
C LYS A 87 -3.90 -34.55 15.40
N ALA A 88 -3.94 -35.86 15.11
CA ALA A 88 -3.30 -36.87 15.95
C ALA A 88 -1.78 -36.88 15.75
N ALA A 89 -1.32 -36.85 14.50
CA ALA A 89 0.11 -36.78 14.17
C ALA A 89 0.79 -35.59 14.87
N ALA A 90 0.22 -34.38 14.78
CA ALA A 90 0.79 -33.18 15.42
C ALA A 90 0.88 -33.31 16.95
N HIS A 91 -0.13 -33.92 17.59
CA HIS A 91 -0.10 -34.23 19.02
C HIS A 91 1.03 -35.23 19.38
N TYR A 92 1.25 -36.26 18.56
CA TYR A 92 2.34 -37.22 18.80
C TYR A 92 3.73 -36.64 18.45
N THR A 93 3.86 -35.77 17.45
CA THR A 93 5.08 -34.99 17.17
C THR A 93 5.55 -34.24 18.41
N LYS A 94 4.65 -33.48 19.05
CA LYS A 94 4.94 -32.75 20.29
C LYS A 94 5.30 -33.67 21.46
N ARG A 95 4.63 -34.82 21.61
CA ARG A 95 4.93 -35.81 22.66
C ARG A 95 6.25 -36.57 22.46
N LEU A 96 6.70 -36.74 21.22
CA LEU A 96 7.98 -37.38 20.86
C LEU A 96 9.14 -36.38 20.80
N ASN A 97 8.85 -35.08 20.95
CA ASN A 97 9.79 -33.97 20.85
C ASN A 97 10.60 -33.98 19.55
N VAL A 98 9.93 -34.25 18.42
CA VAL A 98 10.51 -34.12 17.08
C VAL A 98 10.30 -32.68 16.61
N ARG A 99 11.38 -31.95 16.25
CA ARG A 99 11.32 -30.51 15.96
C ARG A 99 12.19 -30.09 14.78
N GLY A 100 11.85 -28.98 14.12
CA GLY A 100 12.71 -28.34 13.10
C GLY A 100 13.12 -29.30 11.99
N ASP A 101 14.43 -29.39 11.72
CA ASP A 101 14.99 -30.28 10.68
C ASP A 101 14.68 -31.78 10.90
N GLU A 102 14.57 -32.23 12.16
CA GLU A 102 14.13 -33.61 12.47
C GLU A 102 12.72 -33.89 11.93
N LEU A 103 11.86 -32.86 11.92
CA LEU A 103 10.50 -32.93 11.41
C LEU A 103 10.47 -32.79 9.88
N VAL A 104 11.33 -31.95 9.30
CA VAL A 104 11.49 -31.85 7.83
C VAL A 104 11.93 -33.21 7.24
N ALA A 105 12.86 -33.90 7.90
CA ALA A 105 13.34 -35.23 7.51
C ALA A 105 12.23 -36.32 7.49
N VAL A 106 11.10 -36.12 8.17
CA VAL A 106 9.92 -37.02 8.06
C VAL A 106 9.38 -37.06 6.63
N PHE A 107 9.48 -35.93 5.91
CA PHE A 107 8.86 -35.68 4.61
C PHE A 107 9.85 -35.79 3.45
N SER A 108 11.13 -35.48 3.66
CA SER A 108 12.18 -35.58 2.63
C SER A 108 12.47 -37.01 2.16
N SER A 109 12.03 -38.03 2.90
CA SER A 109 12.48 -39.43 2.75
C SER A 109 11.80 -40.22 1.61
N GLY A 110 11.50 -39.58 0.48
CA GLY A 110 11.10 -40.26 -0.77
C GLY A 110 9.64 -40.70 -0.92
N TRP A 111 8.69 -40.21 -0.10
CA TRP A 111 7.27 -40.59 -0.17
C TRP A 111 6.36 -39.45 -0.62
N THR A 112 5.38 -39.75 -1.47
CA THR A 112 4.43 -38.76 -2.03
C THR A 112 3.28 -38.44 -1.06
N ILE A 113 3.51 -37.46 -0.19
CA ILE A 113 2.46 -36.91 0.70
C ILE A 113 1.67 -35.83 -0.05
N SER A 114 0.34 -35.97 -0.14
CA SER A 114 -0.54 -34.96 -0.74
C SER A 114 -0.36 -33.59 -0.04
N PRO A 115 -0.15 -32.48 -0.79
CA PRO A 115 0.06 -31.15 -0.21
C PRO A 115 -1.04 -30.72 0.77
N LEU A 116 -2.30 -31.05 0.47
CA LEU A 116 -3.45 -30.71 1.33
C LEU A 116 -3.42 -31.48 2.67
N LEU A 117 -2.92 -32.73 2.68
CA LEU A 117 -2.76 -33.52 3.90
C LEU A 117 -1.62 -32.97 4.77
N LEU A 118 -0.50 -32.56 4.13
CA LEU A 118 0.62 -31.94 4.83
C LEU A 118 0.24 -30.53 5.35
N ALA A 119 -0.47 -29.71 4.59
CA ALA A 119 -0.99 -28.43 5.04
C ALA A 119 -1.91 -28.56 6.28
N ARG A 120 -2.81 -29.56 6.29
CA ARG A 120 -3.65 -29.87 7.47
C ARG A 120 -2.84 -30.24 8.70
N PHE A 121 -1.67 -30.86 8.54
CA PHE A 121 -0.74 -31.15 9.64
C PHE A 121 0.02 -29.89 10.08
N LEU A 122 0.60 -29.14 9.13
CA LEU A 122 1.38 -27.91 9.39
C LEU A 122 0.56 -26.82 10.09
N VAL A 123 -0.77 -26.77 9.90
CA VAL A 123 -1.68 -25.84 10.60
C VAL A 123 -1.92 -26.22 12.08
N GLU A 124 -1.85 -27.51 12.42
CA GLU A 124 -2.03 -28.00 13.79
C GLU A 124 -0.73 -27.96 14.62
N LEU A 125 0.43 -27.78 13.98
CA LEU A 125 1.72 -27.60 14.67
C LEU A 125 1.82 -26.26 15.41
N GLU A 126 2.28 -26.31 16.65
CA GLU A 126 2.64 -25.14 17.46
C GLU A 126 4.00 -24.56 17.02
N GLU A 127 4.23 -23.27 17.28
CA GLU A 127 5.37 -22.50 16.75
C GLU A 127 6.73 -22.95 17.32
N ASP A 128 6.72 -23.60 18.49
CA ASP A 128 7.88 -24.20 19.16
C ASP A 128 8.38 -25.51 18.50
N THR A 129 7.56 -26.09 17.62
CA THR A 129 7.77 -27.42 17.03
C THR A 129 8.32 -27.31 15.60
N LEU A 130 7.89 -26.27 14.86
CA LEU A 130 8.37 -25.93 13.52
C LEU A 130 8.16 -24.42 13.31
N ALA A 131 9.24 -23.68 13.08
CA ALA A 131 9.22 -22.22 12.98
C ALA A 131 8.53 -21.73 11.72
N ILE A 132 8.06 -20.47 11.73
CA ILE A 132 7.32 -19.90 10.60
C ILE A 132 8.23 -19.70 9.37
N ARG A 133 9.52 -19.41 9.58
CA ARG A 133 10.54 -19.39 8.52
C ARG A 133 10.69 -20.75 7.84
N GLU A 134 10.69 -21.84 8.60
CA GLU A 134 10.79 -23.21 8.08
C GLU A 134 9.52 -23.60 7.31
N ARG A 135 8.33 -23.32 7.87
CA ARG A 135 7.04 -23.51 7.20
C ARG A 135 6.96 -22.79 5.85
N LEU A 136 7.53 -21.59 5.78
CA LEU A 136 7.61 -20.79 4.56
C LEU A 136 8.59 -21.40 3.55
N GLN A 137 9.85 -21.58 3.92
CA GLN A 137 10.92 -21.98 2.98
C GLN A 137 10.81 -23.43 2.51
N GLN A 138 10.45 -24.37 3.39
CA GLN A 138 10.45 -25.80 3.09
C GLN A 138 9.19 -26.30 2.37
N PHE A 139 8.06 -25.56 2.49
CA PHE A 139 6.76 -26.00 1.97
C PHE A 139 6.05 -24.91 1.16
N LEU A 140 5.66 -23.81 1.81
CA LEU A 140 4.77 -22.82 1.19
C LEU A 140 5.39 -22.14 -0.05
N TRP A 141 6.65 -21.71 0.04
CA TRP A 141 7.33 -21.02 -1.05
C TRP A 141 7.58 -21.92 -2.28
N PRO A 142 8.12 -23.16 -2.14
CA PRO A 142 8.16 -24.14 -3.23
C PRO A 142 6.79 -24.40 -3.87
N TRP A 143 5.74 -24.59 -3.08
CA TRP A 143 4.38 -24.86 -3.59
C TRP A 143 3.81 -23.69 -4.41
N VAL A 144 4.05 -22.45 -3.96
CA VAL A 144 3.59 -21.26 -4.66
C VAL A 144 4.37 -21.02 -5.97
N LEU A 145 5.67 -21.35 -6.01
CA LEU A 145 6.44 -21.33 -7.26
C LEU A 145 5.97 -22.41 -8.24
N GLN A 146 5.71 -23.64 -7.77
CA GLN A 146 5.17 -24.73 -8.60
C GLN A 146 3.80 -24.39 -9.22
N LEU A 147 2.96 -23.64 -8.48
CA LEU A 147 1.69 -23.11 -9.01
C LEU A 147 1.88 -22.08 -10.13
N GLN A 148 2.94 -21.27 -10.09
CA GLN A 148 3.27 -20.35 -11.19
C GLN A 148 3.75 -21.11 -12.44
N GLU A 149 4.44 -22.24 -12.26
CA GLU A 149 4.95 -23.09 -13.34
C GLU A 149 3.89 -24.01 -14.00
N LYS A 150 2.62 -23.96 -13.54
CA LYS A 150 1.49 -24.78 -14.06
C LYS A 150 1.76 -26.29 -14.11
N LYS A 151 2.42 -26.82 -13.08
CA LYS A 151 2.60 -28.27 -12.90
C LYS A 151 1.30 -28.94 -12.39
N GLU A 152 1.29 -30.27 -12.36
CA GLU A 152 0.14 -31.10 -11.99
C GLU A 152 -0.36 -30.83 -10.54
N ASP A 153 -1.56 -31.32 -10.22
CA ASP A 153 -2.23 -31.16 -8.91
C ASP A 153 -2.52 -29.70 -8.47
N GLU A 154 -2.65 -28.77 -9.43
CA GLU A 154 -2.89 -27.33 -9.22
C GLU A 154 -4.04 -27.03 -8.22
N THR A 155 -5.14 -27.80 -8.25
CA THR A 155 -6.30 -27.62 -7.36
C THR A 155 -6.01 -28.04 -5.91
N VAL A 156 -5.33 -29.17 -5.71
CA VAL A 156 -4.91 -29.68 -4.40
C VAL A 156 -3.86 -28.76 -3.78
N MET A 157 -2.94 -28.27 -4.60
CA MET A 157 -1.89 -27.34 -4.19
C MET A 157 -2.47 -25.95 -3.83
N LYS A 158 -3.40 -25.40 -4.62
CA LYS A 158 -4.15 -24.18 -4.26
C LYS A 158 -4.88 -24.33 -2.92
N ALA A 159 -5.53 -25.47 -2.69
CA ALA A 159 -6.22 -25.74 -1.42
C ALA A 159 -5.25 -25.84 -0.23
N ALA A 160 -4.04 -26.40 -0.44
CA ALA A 160 -3.00 -26.50 0.58
C ALA A 160 -2.44 -25.11 0.97
N VAL A 161 -2.08 -24.30 -0.03
CA VAL A 161 -1.62 -22.90 0.14
C VAL A 161 -2.68 -22.06 0.85
N HIS A 162 -3.94 -22.13 0.38
CA HIS A 162 -5.05 -21.42 1.01
C HIS A 162 -5.26 -21.85 2.47
N LEU A 163 -5.17 -23.15 2.78
CA LEU A 163 -5.37 -23.64 4.15
C LEU A 163 -4.27 -23.16 5.12
N MET A 164 -3.02 -23.06 4.67
CA MET A 164 -1.92 -22.55 5.51
C MET A 164 -2.06 -21.05 5.80
N LEU A 165 -2.56 -20.27 4.84
CA LEU A 165 -2.71 -18.81 4.95
C LEU A 165 -4.07 -18.40 5.52
N HIS A 166 -5.09 -19.25 5.42
CA HIS A 166 -6.47 -19.04 5.89
C HIS A 166 -7.02 -20.33 6.55
N PRO A 167 -6.56 -20.69 7.77
CA PRO A 167 -6.98 -21.92 8.44
C PRO A 167 -8.46 -21.86 8.83
N THR A 168 -9.27 -22.73 8.22
CA THR A 168 -10.72 -22.84 8.47
C THR A 168 -11.06 -24.11 9.26
N ALA A 169 -11.74 -23.91 10.40
CA ALA A 169 -12.35 -24.95 11.23
C ALA A 169 -13.43 -24.31 12.11
N SER A 170 -14.51 -25.02 12.45
CA SER A 170 -15.48 -24.54 13.44
C SER A 170 -15.00 -24.77 14.87
N ASP A 171 -15.39 -23.88 15.77
CA ASP A 171 -15.51 -24.05 17.24
C ASP A 171 -14.29 -24.60 18.02
N ASP A 172 -13.10 -24.61 17.42
CA ASP A 172 -11.82 -24.88 18.11
C ASP A 172 -11.45 -23.67 18.98
N ALA A 173 -11.34 -23.85 20.31
CA ALA A 173 -10.85 -22.79 21.21
C ALA A 173 -9.42 -22.30 20.88
N LYS A 174 -8.65 -23.07 20.10
CA LYS A 174 -7.35 -22.68 19.53
C LYS A 174 -7.43 -21.86 18.23
N MET A 175 -8.63 -21.46 17.76
CA MET A 175 -8.78 -20.78 16.46
C MET A 175 -8.03 -19.44 16.38
N TYR A 176 -8.02 -18.64 17.46
CA TYR A 176 -7.29 -17.36 17.51
C TYR A 176 -5.78 -17.57 17.30
N ASP A 177 -5.21 -18.53 18.04
CA ASP A 177 -3.81 -18.96 17.98
C ASP A 177 -3.42 -19.49 16.58
N LYS A 178 -4.29 -20.28 15.94
CA LYS A 178 -4.13 -20.70 14.53
C LYS A 178 -4.16 -19.51 13.55
N LYS A 179 -5.08 -18.56 13.75
CA LYS A 179 -5.20 -17.35 12.92
C LYS A 179 -3.99 -16.42 13.05
N GLU A 180 -3.42 -16.23 14.24
CA GLU A 180 -2.21 -15.40 14.39
C GLU A 180 -0.97 -16.07 13.79
N ARG A 181 -0.81 -17.40 13.91
CA ARG A 181 0.24 -18.12 13.14
C ARG A 181 0.09 -17.92 11.64
N ALA A 182 -1.13 -17.99 11.12
CA ALA A 182 -1.40 -17.74 9.71
C ALA A 182 -1.11 -16.27 9.31
N ARG A 183 -1.45 -15.29 10.16
CA ARG A 183 -1.10 -13.86 9.95
C ARG A 183 0.41 -13.64 9.96
N LYS A 184 1.15 -14.23 10.91
CA LYS A 184 2.63 -14.22 10.92
C LYS A 184 3.21 -14.86 9.64
N LEU A 185 2.62 -15.95 9.14
CA LEU A 185 3.04 -16.61 7.90
C LEU A 185 2.75 -15.76 6.65
N GLN A 186 1.60 -15.09 6.59
CA GLN A 186 1.27 -14.08 5.57
C GLN A 186 2.31 -12.94 5.57
N ARG A 187 2.65 -12.38 6.75
CA ARG A 187 3.71 -11.36 6.88
C ARG A 187 5.05 -11.87 6.33
N ALA A 188 5.45 -13.09 6.69
CA ALA A 188 6.71 -13.68 6.22
C ALA A 188 6.73 -13.92 4.71
N LEU A 189 5.62 -14.36 4.11
CA LEU A 189 5.47 -14.50 2.65
C LEU A 189 5.61 -13.15 1.94
N VAL A 190 4.96 -12.08 2.44
CA VAL A 190 5.05 -10.73 1.87
C VAL A 190 6.50 -10.20 1.89
N LEU A 191 7.21 -10.41 3.00
CA LEU A 191 8.63 -10.05 3.10
C LEU A 191 9.48 -10.82 2.07
N GLN A 192 9.23 -12.11 1.86
CA GLN A 192 9.96 -12.90 0.86
C GLN A 192 9.63 -12.47 -0.59
N CYS A 193 8.37 -12.12 -0.89
CA CYS A 193 8.01 -11.55 -2.19
C CYS A 193 8.76 -10.23 -2.46
N LEU A 194 8.80 -9.32 -1.49
CA LEU A 194 9.52 -8.04 -1.60
C LEU A 194 11.04 -8.25 -1.74
N GLN A 195 11.63 -9.16 -0.96
CA GLN A 195 13.08 -9.46 -0.99
C GLN A 195 13.53 -10.15 -2.28
N THR A 196 12.67 -10.95 -2.92
CA THR A 196 13.04 -11.73 -4.13
C THR A 196 12.54 -11.13 -5.43
N GLY A 197 11.71 -10.08 -5.38
CA GLY A 197 10.98 -9.52 -6.52
C GLY A 197 9.91 -10.45 -7.12
N LYS A 198 9.75 -11.68 -6.60
CA LYS A 198 8.87 -12.71 -7.16
C LYS A 198 7.50 -12.70 -6.50
N LEU A 199 6.48 -13.13 -7.26
CA LEU A 199 5.11 -13.36 -6.77
C LEU A 199 4.47 -12.12 -6.10
N LEU A 200 4.84 -10.91 -6.54
CA LEU A 200 4.46 -9.63 -5.92
C LEU A 200 2.94 -9.40 -5.77
N TYR A 201 2.09 -10.12 -6.52
CA TYR A 201 0.64 -10.05 -6.36
C TYR A 201 0.15 -10.48 -4.96
N PHE A 202 0.94 -11.22 -4.18
CA PHE A 202 0.64 -11.50 -2.77
C PHE A 202 0.90 -10.31 -1.84
N VAL A 203 1.75 -9.36 -2.23
CA VAL A 203 2.11 -8.20 -1.39
C VAL A 203 0.86 -7.34 -1.11
N PRO A 204 0.08 -6.87 -2.10
CA PRO A 204 -1.16 -6.15 -1.84
C PRO A 204 -2.32 -7.03 -1.32
N MET A 205 -2.24 -8.35 -1.49
CA MET A 205 -3.25 -9.31 -1.00
C MET A 205 -3.17 -9.50 0.51
N TYR A 206 -1.94 -9.52 1.06
CA TYR A 206 -1.68 -9.76 2.47
C TYR A 206 -1.14 -8.55 3.24
N ALA A 207 -1.06 -7.38 2.61
CA ALA A 207 -0.70 -6.11 3.26
C ALA A 207 -1.49 -5.83 4.56
N ARG A 208 -2.79 -6.20 4.61
CA ARG A 208 -3.64 -6.05 5.80
C ARG A 208 -3.14 -6.85 7.03
N ALA A 209 -2.26 -7.83 6.84
CA ALA A 209 -1.60 -8.55 7.93
C ALA A 209 -0.61 -7.68 8.75
N PHE A 210 -0.23 -6.49 8.26
CA PHE A 210 0.67 -5.54 8.94
C PHE A 210 -0.04 -4.37 9.63
N ALA A 211 -1.37 -4.23 9.47
CA ALA A 211 -2.12 -3.07 9.97
C ALA A 211 -2.04 -2.88 11.50
N ASP A 212 -1.81 -3.97 12.23
CA ASP A 212 -1.63 -4.02 13.68
C ASP A 212 -0.19 -3.73 14.15
N GLN A 213 0.80 -3.68 13.24
CA GLN A 213 2.21 -3.36 13.55
C GLN A 213 2.55 -1.86 13.43
N ILE A 214 1.54 -1.03 13.14
CA ILE A 214 1.71 0.40 12.86
C ILE A 214 0.73 1.19 13.73
N SER A 215 1.28 1.78 14.80
CA SER A 215 0.63 2.88 15.49
C SER A 215 0.62 4.11 14.58
N VAL A 216 -0.49 4.85 14.62
CA VAL A 216 -0.64 6.19 14.02
C VAL A 216 -0.68 7.26 15.12
N ASP A 217 -0.31 6.90 16.35
CA ASP A 217 -0.29 7.80 17.49
C ASP A 217 0.83 8.83 17.33
N SER A 218 0.50 10.08 17.68
CA SER A 218 1.46 11.18 17.63
C SER A 218 2.61 10.94 18.60
N VAL A 219 3.84 10.94 18.09
CA VAL A 219 5.00 10.96 18.99
C VAL A 219 5.20 12.42 19.38
N ASN A 220 5.21 12.72 20.68
CA ASN A 220 5.49 14.07 21.18
C ASN A 220 6.98 14.44 21.00
N VAL A 221 7.42 14.51 19.74
CA VAL A 221 8.67 15.16 19.35
C VAL A 221 8.44 16.65 19.53
N ALA A 222 9.11 17.24 20.52
CA ALA A 222 9.16 18.69 20.64
C ALA A 222 9.86 19.24 19.39
N VAL A 223 9.12 19.96 18.54
CA VAL A 223 9.69 20.67 17.38
C VAL A 223 10.71 21.67 17.94
N GLY A 224 11.99 21.42 17.67
CA GLY A 224 13.06 22.28 18.15
C GLY A 224 13.04 23.64 17.46
N ASN A 225 13.46 24.67 18.19
CA ASN A 225 13.53 26.05 17.67
C ASN A 225 14.34 26.19 16.37
N ASP A 226 15.20 25.22 16.05
CA ASP A 226 16.01 25.22 14.83
C ASP A 226 15.31 24.55 13.63
N GLU A 227 14.36 23.63 13.83
CA GLU A 227 13.45 23.19 12.74
C GLU A 227 12.53 24.35 12.32
N GLU A 228 12.01 25.12 13.29
CA GLU A 228 11.13 26.25 13.00
C GLU A 228 11.87 27.38 12.26
N LYS A 229 13.15 27.64 12.58
CA LYS A 229 14.02 28.53 11.80
C LYS A 229 14.33 28.01 10.39
N ALA A 230 14.53 26.69 10.22
CA ALA A 230 14.78 26.09 8.92
C ALA A 230 13.55 26.23 8.00
N LEU A 231 12.35 25.99 8.54
CA LEU A 231 11.08 26.23 7.85
C LEU A 231 10.91 27.70 7.42
N LEU A 232 11.23 28.65 8.31
CA LEU A 232 11.15 30.08 8.00
C LEU A 232 12.12 30.53 6.90
N ARG A 233 13.27 29.87 6.74
CA ARG A 233 14.19 30.10 5.61
C ARG A 233 13.64 29.51 4.31
N ALA A 234 13.21 28.25 4.35
CA ALA A 234 12.62 27.58 3.18
C ALA A 234 11.38 28.33 2.64
N ASP A 235 10.53 28.88 3.51
CA ASP A 235 9.41 29.74 3.10
C ASP A 235 9.90 31.06 2.45
N GLN A 236 11.02 31.65 2.88
CA GLN A 236 11.62 32.85 2.25
C GLN A 236 12.30 32.56 0.90
N ASP A 237 12.92 31.39 0.73
CA ASP A 237 13.58 31.03 -0.52
C ASP A 237 12.57 30.55 -1.58
N LYS A 238 11.49 29.87 -1.17
CA LYS A 238 10.32 29.59 -2.02
C LYS A 238 9.66 30.87 -2.54
N GLU A 239 9.60 31.94 -1.74
CA GLU A 239 9.04 33.24 -2.15
C GLU A 239 9.89 33.92 -3.25
N LYS A 240 11.23 33.85 -3.17
CA LYS A 240 12.13 34.38 -4.22
C LYS A 240 11.97 33.63 -5.55
N GLU A 241 11.90 32.30 -5.49
CA GLU A 241 11.70 31.46 -6.68
C GLU A 241 10.28 31.65 -7.27
N LEU A 242 9.26 31.91 -6.43
CA LEU A 242 7.93 32.30 -6.92
C LEU A 242 8.00 33.62 -7.70
N GLN A 243 8.64 34.66 -7.15
CA GLN A 243 8.81 35.95 -7.84
C GLN A 243 9.62 35.84 -9.15
N ARG A 244 10.62 34.94 -9.21
CA ARG A 244 11.35 34.61 -10.45
C ARG A 244 10.44 33.99 -11.52
N ARG A 245 9.49 33.12 -11.11
CA ARG A 245 8.50 32.48 -12.00
C ARG A 245 7.41 33.45 -12.46
N GLU A 246 6.98 34.37 -11.59
CA GLU A 246 6.06 35.45 -11.96
C GLU A 246 6.66 36.38 -13.03
N GLN A 247 7.98 36.63 -12.99
CA GLN A 247 8.66 37.38 -14.07
C GLN A 247 8.65 36.65 -15.42
N VAL A 248 8.62 35.31 -15.44
CA VAL A 248 8.45 34.53 -16.68
C VAL A 248 7.05 34.78 -17.26
N ALA A 249 6.01 34.61 -16.43
CA ALA A 249 4.63 34.88 -16.84
C ALA A 249 4.47 36.31 -17.38
N TYR A 250 5.05 37.31 -16.72
CA TYR A 250 5.04 38.69 -17.18
C TYR A 250 5.75 38.89 -18.54
N ARG A 251 6.90 38.24 -18.80
CA ARG A 251 7.55 38.30 -20.13
C ARG A 251 6.68 37.67 -21.22
N VAL A 252 6.16 36.47 -20.97
CA VAL A 252 5.28 35.75 -21.91
C VAL A 252 4.02 36.59 -22.19
N GLU A 253 3.39 37.13 -21.15
CA GLU A 253 2.21 38.00 -21.27
C GLU A 253 2.45 39.22 -22.18
N ASN A 254 3.58 39.90 -22.01
CA ASN A 254 3.92 41.06 -22.83
C ASN A 254 4.18 40.70 -24.29
N VAL A 255 4.72 39.50 -24.58
CA VAL A 255 4.84 39.02 -25.97
C VAL A 255 3.47 38.66 -26.54
N LEU A 256 2.65 37.88 -25.83
CA LEU A 256 1.32 37.48 -26.32
C LEU A 256 0.41 38.68 -26.58
N ARG A 257 0.50 39.76 -25.79
CA ARG A 257 -0.24 41.01 -26.01
C ARG A 257 0.03 41.73 -27.34
N LEU A 258 1.12 41.40 -28.03
CA LEU A 258 1.41 41.92 -29.37
C LEU A 258 0.51 41.28 -30.46
N MET A 259 -0.12 40.14 -30.16
CA MET A 259 -1.04 39.43 -31.07
C MET A 259 -2.47 39.34 -30.50
N TRP A 260 -2.62 39.13 -29.19
CA TRP A 260 -3.90 39.10 -28.46
C TRP A 260 -3.89 40.17 -27.35
N PRO A 261 -4.35 41.42 -27.61
CA PRO A 261 -4.20 42.55 -26.66
C PRO A 261 -4.87 42.35 -25.29
N ASP A 262 -5.85 41.45 -25.20
CA ASP A 262 -6.59 41.07 -23.99
C ASP A 262 -5.94 39.91 -23.21
N ALA A 263 -4.82 39.35 -23.71
CA ALA A 263 -4.13 38.23 -23.10
C ALA A 263 -3.71 38.49 -21.65
N ARG A 264 -3.85 37.46 -20.82
CA ARG A 264 -3.31 37.39 -19.45
C ARG A 264 -2.59 36.07 -19.25
N VAL A 265 -1.42 36.05 -18.62
CA VAL A 265 -0.67 34.81 -18.35
C VAL A 265 -0.54 34.61 -16.84
N THR A 266 -0.99 33.44 -16.38
CA THR A 266 -1.02 33.07 -14.97
C THR A 266 -0.13 31.85 -14.73
N ILE A 267 0.67 31.88 -13.67
CA ILE A 267 1.37 30.68 -13.18
C ILE A 267 0.37 29.75 -12.50
N PHE A 268 0.59 28.44 -12.58
CA PHE A 268 -0.22 27.46 -11.85
C PHE A 268 0.63 26.33 -11.24
N GLY A 269 -0.01 25.19 -10.94
CA GLY A 269 0.64 23.92 -10.66
C GLY A 269 1.60 23.95 -9.46
N SER A 270 2.81 23.47 -9.67
CA SER A 270 3.79 23.30 -8.57
C SER A 270 4.20 24.63 -7.93
N SER A 271 4.28 25.69 -8.76
CA SER A 271 4.67 27.04 -8.38
C SER A 271 3.71 27.66 -7.35
N VAL A 272 2.41 27.65 -7.64
CA VAL A 272 1.39 28.35 -6.83
C VAL A 272 0.90 27.51 -5.64
N THR A 273 1.04 26.19 -5.69
CA THR A 273 0.65 25.30 -4.57
C THR A 273 1.59 25.35 -3.37
N GLY A 274 2.76 26.00 -3.47
CA GLY A 274 3.79 26.04 -2.42
C GLY A 274 4.60 24.73 -2.30
N LEU A 275 4.37 23.79 -3.21
CA LEU A 275 4.99 22.48 -3.30
C LEU A 275 6.13 22.45 -4.32
N LEU A 276 6.88 23.55 -4.46
CA LEU A 276 8.16 23.57 -5.17
C LEU A 276 9.22 22.73 -4.45
N SER A 277 10.17 22.15 -5.18
CA SER A 277 11.37 21.54 -4.59
C SER A 277 12.28 22.62 -3.96
N ASP A 278 13.14 22.21 -3.03
CA ASP A 278 14.18 23.09 -2.50
C ASP A 278 15.24 23.34 -3.61
N PRO A 279 15.81 24.56 -3.72
CA PRO A 279 16.78 24.89 -4.77
C PRO A 279 18.18 24.29 -4.53
N ASP A 280 18.53 23.98 -3.27
CA ASP A 280 19.84 23.42 -2.88
C ASP A 280 19.97 21.90 -3.12
N ASP A 281 19.06 21.30 -3.91
CA ASP A 281 18.99 19.86 -4.21
C ASP A 281 19.90 19.56 -5.43
N ASP A 282 21.20 19.84 -5.27
CA ASP A 282 22.30 20.11 -6.25
C ASP A 282 22.40 19.21 -7.52
N ASP A 283 21.84 18.00 -7.49
CA ASP A 283 21.81 17.04 -8.61
C ASP A 283 20.61 17.23 -9.58
N GLN A 284 19.79 18.29 -9.45
CA GLN A 284 18.43 18.31 -10.01
C GLN A 284 18.17 19.41 -11.06
N LYS A 285 17.57 18.97 -12.19
CA LYS A 285 16.96 19.85 -13.19
C LYS A 285 15.86 20.71 -12.52
N PRO A 286 15.77 22.04 -12.81
CA PRO A 286 14.71 22.88 -12.28
C PRO A 286 13.32 22.34 -12.63
N ALA A 287 12.39 22.43 -11.68
CA ALA A 287 11.00 22.04 -11.88
C ALA A 287 10.30 23.01 -12.85
N ASP A 288 9.50 22.47 -13.77
CA ASP A 288 8.90 23.24 -14.86
C ASP A 288 7.97 24.35 -14.35
N VAL A 289 7.83 25.41 -15.14
CA VAL A 289 6.93 26.55 -14.87
C VAL A 289 5.62 26.31 -15.61
N ASP A 290 4.63 25.81 -14.87
CA ASP A 290 3.25 25.65 -15.32
C ASP A 290 2.65 27.04 -15.65
N LEU A 291 2.34 27.34 -16.92
CA LEU A 291 1.77 28.63 -17.38
C LEU A 291 0.43 28.46 -18.11
N CYS A 292 -0.52 29.33 -17.83
CA CYS A 292 -1.82 29.38 -18.52
C CYS A 292 -2.05 30.76 -19.14
N ALA A 293 -2.04 30.84 -20.47
CA ALA A 293 -2.54 32.00 -21.21
C ALA A 293 -4.07 31.97 -21.27
N LEU A 294 -4.71 32.99 -20.71
CA LEU A 294 -6.12 33.28 -20.90
C LEU A 294 -6.25 34.22 -22.09
N LEU A 295 -6.94 33.75 -23.14
CA LEU A 295 -7.19 34.48 -24.40
C LEU A 295 -8.71 34.62 -24.60
N PRO A 296 -9.38 35.60 -23.97
CA PRO A 296 -10.83 35.76 -24.07
C PRO A 296 -11.33 35.90 -25.52
N SER A 297 -10.62 36.66 -26.36
CA SER A 297 -10.90 36.83 -27.80
C SER A 297 -10.74 35.56 -28.65
N ALA A 298 -10.26 34.45 -28.06
CA ALA A 298 -10.14 33.14 -28.71
C ALA A 298 -10.60 32.03 -27.74
N PRO A 299 -11.92 31.92 -27.44
CA PRO A 299 -12.47 31.09 -26.36
C PRO A 299 -12.59 29.61 -26.76
N HIS A 300 -11.47 29.01 -27.20
CA HIS A 300 -11.32 27.57 -27.41
C HIS A 300 -10.81 26.88 -26.15
N PHE A 301 -11.18 25.61 -25.94
CA PHE A 301 -10.87 24.85 -24.73
C PHE A 301 -10.36 23.44 -25.03
N ARG A 302 -9.49 22.92 -24.14
CA ARG A 302 -8.92 21.56 -24.23
C ARG A 302 -8.33 21.30 -25.63
N GLN A 303 -8.71 20.23 -26.31
CA GLN A 303 -8.14 19.82 -27.59
C GLN A 303 -8.34 20.86 -28.72
N GLU A 304 -9.33 21.74 -28.59
CA GLU A 304 -9.63 22.80 -29.57
C GLU A 304 -8.58 23.92 -29.58
N THR A 305 -7.74 24.05 -28.54
CA THR A 305 -6.66 25.05 -28.52
C THR A 305 -5.44 24.64 -29.33
N ALA A 306 -5.42 23.46 -29.98
CA ALA A 306 -4.29 22.99 -30.77
C ALA A 306 -3.81 23.96 -31.89
N PRO A 307 -4.69 24.69 -32.62
CA PRO A 307 -4.26 25.73 -33.55
C PRO A 307 -3.64 26.93 -32.81
N LEU A 308 -4.32 27.44 -31.77
CA LEU A 308 -3.82 28.56 -30.94
C LEU A 308 -2.45 28.25 -30.33
N VAL A 309 -2.23 27.01 -29.87
CA VAL A 309 -0.94 26.56 -29.32
C VAL A 309 0.17 26.51 -30.39
N THR A 310 -0.20 26.36 -31.67
CA THR A 310 0.75 26.48 -32.79
C THR A 310 1.05 27.95 -33.08
N GLU A 311 0.02 28.81 -33.16
CA GLU A 311 0.17 30.26 -33.34
C GLU A 311 0.97 30.92 -32.19
N VAL A 312 0.72 30.53 -30.94
CA VAL A 312 1.46 30.95 -29.74
C VAL A 312 2.92 30.50 -29.80
N MET A 313 3.20 29.28 -30.28
CA MET A 313 4.57 28.78 -30.44
C MET A 313 5.33 29.55 -31.53
N GLU A 314 4.70 29.79 -32.68
CA GLU A 314 5.29 30.57 -33.77
C GLU A 314 5.56 32.03 -33.34
N HIS A 315 4.60 32.66 -32.66
CA HIS A 315 4.72 34.03 -32.15
C HIS A 315 5.81 34.15 -31.07
N LEU A 316 5.84 33.24 -30.08
CA LEU A 316 6.90 33.22 -29.06
C LEU A 316 8.29 33.04 -29.69
N SER A 317 8.41 32.23 -30.75
CA SER A 317 9.68 31.97 -31.45
C SER A 317 10.30 33.20 -32.12
N ILE A 318 9.51 34.26 -32.36
CA ILE A 318 10.00 35.54 -32.90
C ILE A 318 10.74 36.36 -31.83
N TYR A 319 10.33 36.26 -30.55
CA TYR A 319 10.81 37.11 -29.46
C TYR A 319 11.73 36.38 -28.47
N PHE A 320 11.57 35.07 -28.30
CA PHE A 320 12.39 34.24 -27.40
C PHE A 320 13.52 33.53 -28.19
N LEU A 321 14.17 34.27 -29.09
CA LEU A 321 15.34 33.78 -29.82
C LEU A 321 16.51 33.55 -28.85
N PRO A 322 17.18 32.39 -28.87
CA PRO A 322 18.35 32.15 -28.03
C PRO A 322 19.57 32.93 -28.55
N ASP A 323 20.23 33.66 -27.66
CA ASP A 323 21.45 34.45 -27.94
C ASP A 323 22.72 33.57 -28.03
N ARG A 324 22.56 32.31 -28.48
CA ARG A 324 23.58 31.25 -28.48
C ARG A 324 23.52 30.38 -29.73
N THR A 325 24.69 29.95 -30.19
CA THR A 325 24.91 29.25 -31.47
C THR A 325 24.64 27.73 -31.43
N ASP A 326 24.26 27.16 -30.29
CA ASP A 326 24.08 25.72 -30.12
C ASP A 326 22.63 25.31 -30.43
N GLU A 327 22.38 24.96 -31.70
CA GLU A 327 21.05 24.84 -32.33
C GLU A 327 20.11 23.75 -31.75
N THR A 328 20.50 23.00 -30.74
CA THR A 328 19.83 21.74 -30.33
C THR A 328 19.00 21.79 -29.04
N GLU A 329 19.36 22.60 -28.05
CA GLU A 329 18.77 22.47 -26.69
C GLU A 329 17.63 23.45 -26.38
N HIS A 330 17.57 24.60 -27.06
CA HIS A 330 16.68 25.72 -26.71
C HIS A 330 15.51 25.91 -27.70
N ARG A 331 14.88 24.81 -28.13
CA ARG A 331 13.77 24.86 -29.10
C ARG A 331 12.41 24.99 -28.42
N ILE A 332 11.61 25.93 -28.90
CA ILE A 332 10.17 26.05 -28.56
C ILE A 332 9.41 24.97 -29.34
N ILE A 333 8.57 24.18 -28.66
CA ILE A 333 7.89 23.00 -29.23
C ILE A 333 6.39 23.03 -28.91
N ALA A 334 5.54 23.00 -29.94
CA ALA A 334 4.11 22.80 -29.79
C ALA A 334 3.76 21.30 -29.68
N VAL A 335 3.15 20.89 -28.57
CA VAL A 335 2.65 19.53 -28.31
C VAL A 335 1.14 19.53 -28.43
N THR A 336 0.65 19.39 -29.67
CA THR A 336 -0.77 19.55 -30.02
C THR A 336 -1.62 18.28 -29.89
N GLY A 337 -1.00 17.10 -29.88
CA GLY A 337 -1.70 15.80 -29.81
C GLY A 337 -2.19 15.37 -28.42
N ALA A 338 -2.06 16.23 -27.40
CA ALA A 338 -2.50 15.96 -26.04
C ALA A 338 -3.85 16.65 -25.73
N ARG A 339 -4.68 16.04 -24.87
CA ARG A 339 -6.00 16.58 -24.42
C ARG A 339 -5.96 18.06 -24.04
N ILE A 340 -4.87 18.49 -23.41
CA ILE A 340 -4.53 19.89 -23.22
C ILE A 340 -3.27 20.11 -24.07
N PRO A 341 -3.40 20.76 -25.24
CA PRO A 341 -2.25 21.21 -26.02
C PRO A 341 -1.38 22.19 -25.22
N ILE A 342 -0.06 22.08 -25.38
CA ILE A 342 0.92 22.94 -24.69
C ILE A 342 2.04 23.39 -25.63
N VAL A 343 2.65 24.53 -25.31
CA VAL A 343 3.96 24.96 -25.84
C VAL A 343 5.01 24.73 -24.77
N GLN A 344 6.01 23.91 -25.06
CA GLN A 344 7.16 23.67 -24.19
C GLN A 344 8.33 24.54 -24.64
N PHE A 345 8.99 25.24 -23.73
CA PHE A 345 10.15 26.10 -24.03
C PHE A 345 11.06 26.30 -22.80
N TRP A 346 12.18 27.00 -22.98
CA TRP A 346 13.01 27.53 -21.90
C TRP A 346 12.96 29.06 -21.92
N ASP A 347 12.73 29.69 -20.77
CA ASP A 347 12.73 31.15 -20.66
C ASP A 347 14.17 31.70 -20.72
N PRO A 348 14.51 32.56 -21.70
CA PRO A 348 15.90 32.97 -21.96
C PRO A 348 16.47 33.93 -20.91
N SER A 349 15.67 34.45 -19.97
CA SER A 349 16.12 35.36 -18.91
C SER A 349 16.36 34.67 -17.57
N THR A 350 15.73 33.52 -17.32
CA THR A 350 15.78 32.80 -16.04
C THR A 350 16.28 31.37 -16.13
N ASP A 351 16.45 30.83 -17.34
CA ASP A 351 16.88 29.44 -17.58
C ASP A 351 15.97 28.42 -16.88
N LEU A 352 14.66 28.64 -17.02
CA LEU A 352 13.61 27.79 -16.47
C LEU A 352 12.83 27.11 -17.62
N PRO A 353 12.63 25.79 -17.59
CA PRO A 353 11.73 25.09 -18.51
C PRO A 353 10.28 25.47 -18.19
N CYS A 354 9.47 25.65 -19.22
CA CYS A 354 8.12 26.22 -19.14
C CYS A 354 7.14 25.42 -20.00
N ASP A 355 5.98 25.09 -19.43
CA ASP A 355 4.86 24.43 -20.12
C ASP A 355 3.66 25.40 -20.16
N LEU A 356 3.42 26.00 -21.34
CA LEU A 356 2.35 26.98 -21.56
C LEU A 356 1.13 26.34 -22.23
N CYS A 357 0.01 26.34 -21.51
CA CYS A 357 -1.31 25.95 -22.03
C CYS A 357 -2.20 27.19 -22.29
N VAL A 358 -3.23 27.03 -23.12
CA VAL A 358 -4.23 28.06 -23.42
C VAL A 358 -5.58 27.72 -22.77
N ASN A 359 -6.23 28.71 -22.17
CA ASN A 359 -7.58 28.66 -21.59
C ASN A 359 -7.87 27.49 -20.64
N ASN A 360 -6.86 26.97 -19.95
CA ASN A 360 -6.97 25.82 -19.05
C ASN A 360 -7.53 26.21 -17.66
N VAL A 361 -8.73 26.79 -17.64
CA VAL A 361 -9.44 27.27 -16.44
C VAL A 361 -9.49 26.20 -15.32
N PRO A 362 -9.74 24.90 -15.58
CA PRO A 362 -9.73 23.88 -14.53
C PRO A 362 -8.40 23.74 -13.79
N ALA A 363 -7.26 23.93 -14.47
CA ALA A 363 -5.95 23.84 -13.83
C ALA A 363 -5.70 25.00 -12.85
N LEU A 364 -6.21 26.20 -13.13
CA LEU A 364 -6.16 27.35 -12.22
C LEU A 364 -6.96 27.07 -10.94
N TRP A 365 -8.20 26.59 -11.09
CA TRP A 365 -9.05 26.22 -9.96
C TRP A 365 -8.48 25.07 -9.12
N ASN A 366 -7.99 24.00 -9.75
CA ASN A 366 -7.34 22.89 -9.05
C ASN A 366 -6.09 23.35 -8.28
N THR A 367 -5.29 24.22 -8.87
CA THR A 367 -4.10 24.81 -8.23
C THR A 367 -4.47 25.65 -7.00
N ARG A 368 -5.45 26.54 -7.12
CA ARG A 368 -5.93 27.40 -6.02
C ARG A 368 -6.62 26.58 -4.92
N LEU A 369 -7.39 25.55 -5.27
CA LEU A 369 -7.98 24.59 -4.32
C LEU A 369 -6.90 23.87 -3.50
N LEU A 370 -5.84 23.37 -4.15
CA LEU A 370 -4.71 22.74 -3.46
C LEU A 370 -3.99 23.73 -2.53
N ARG A 371 -3.70 24.96 -3.01
CA ARG A 371 -3.11 26.04 -2.18
C ARG A 371 -4.00 26.34 -0.97
N TRP A 372 -5.30 26.50 -1.16
CA TRP A 372 -6.27 26.76 -0.09
C TRP A 372 -6.29 25.62 0.95
N LEU A 373 -6.25 24.36 0.51
CA LEU A 373 -6.22 23.20 1.42
C LEU A 373 -4.91 23.09 2.22
N LEU A 374 -3.76 23.46 1.64
CA LEU A 374 -2.42 23.35 2.25
C LEU A 374 -2.04 24.54 3.15
N TYR A 375 -2.66 25.71 2.95
CA TYR A 375 -2.40 26.94 3.70
C TYR A 375 -3.60 27.42 4.55
N GLY A 376 -4.80 26.89 4.29
CA GLY A 376 -6.01 27.07 5.09
C GLY A 376 -6.82 28.33 4.79
N GLY A 377 -6.59 28.97 3.64
CA GLY A 377 -7.29 30.18 3.22
C GLY A 377 -6.96 31.41 4.07
N VAL A 378 -7.84 32.41 4.01
CA VAL A 378 -7.71 33.63 4.82
C VAL A 378 -7.95 33.30 6.29
N GLY A 379 -8.89 32.40 6.59
CA GLY A 379 -9.35 32.07 7.95
C GLY A 379 -8.39 31.22 8.81
N ALA A 380 -7.17 30.92 8.36
CA ALA A 380 -6.20 30.05 9.06
C ALA A 380 -5.55 30.70 10.31
N HIS A 381 -6.33 31.35 11.16
CA HIS A 381 -5.80 32.23 12.22
C HIS A 381 -5.27 31.50 13.46
N SER A 382 -5.87 30.37 13.87
CA SER A 382 -5.46 29.70 15.11
C SER A 382 -4.08 29.06 15.00
N SER A 383 -3.27 29.19 16.06
CA SER A 383 -1.91 28.63 16.14
C SER A 383 -1.88 27.11 15.94
N GLU A 384 -2.91 26.43 16.42
CA GLU A 384 -3.07 24.99 16.26
C GLU A 384 -3.36 24.58 14.81
N ARG A 385 -4.23 25.33 14.09
CA ARG A 385 -4.49 25.09 12.66
C ARG A 385 -3.24 25.34 11.82
N LYS A 386 -2.50 26.41 12.11
CA LYS A 386 -1.21 26.71 11.45
C LYS A 386 -0.20 25.57 11.65
N ARG A 387 -0.06 25.06 12.87
CA ARG A 387 0.82 23.91 13.19
C ARG A 387 0.40 22.62 12.48
N GLN A 388 -0.90 22.33 12.44
CA GLN A 388 -1.40 21.17 11.70
C GLN A 388 -1.11 21.29 10.19
N LEU A 389 -1.26 22.48 9.61
CA LEU A 389 -0.99 22.72 8.20
C LEU A 389 0.51 22.68 7.87
N GLN A 390 1.40 23.13 8.77
CA GLN A 390 2.85 22.91 8.64
C GLN A 390 3.19 21.41 8.57
N HIS A 391 2.60 20.57 9.42
CA HIS A 391 2.78 19.12 9.34
C HIS A 391 2.20 18.50 8.05
N VAL A 392 1.07 19.01 7.55
CA VAL A 392 0.52 18.60 6.25
C VAL A 392 1.49 18.94 5.11
N ARG A 393 2.01 20.17 5.05
CA ARG A 393 2.97 20.58 4.00
C ARG A 393 4.26 19.76 4.06
N ARG A 394 4.85 19.56 5.24
CA ARG A 394 6.05 18.71 5.43
C ARG A 394 5.81 17.25 5.00
N PHE A 395 4.60 16.72 5.21
CA PHE A 395 4.20 15.40 4.74
C PHE A 395 4.03 15.34 3.21
N CYS A 396 3.39 16.34 2.59
CA CYS A 396 3.27 16.45 1.13
C CYS A 396 4.63 16.60 0.45
N ASP A 397 5.51 17.46 0.97
CA ASP A 397 6.87 17.67 0.45
C ASP A 397 7.72 16.39 0.56
N TRP A 398 7.63 15.67 1.69
CA TRP A 398 8.26 14.35 1.82
C TRP A 398 7.67 13.33 0.83
N LEU A 399 6.35 13.31 0.59
CA LEU A 399 5.73 12.44 -0.42
C LEU A 399 6.21 12.74 -1.85
N ARG A 400 6.49 14.01 -2.18
CA ARG A 400 7.10 14.38 -3.47
C ARG A 400 8.51 13.81 -3.58
N LYS A 401 9.36 13.97 -2.56
CA LYS A 401 10.72 13.41 -2.54
C LYS A 401 10.70 11.87 -2.61
N TRP A 402 9.78 11.22 -1.90
CA TRP A 402 9.54 9.77 -2.01
C TRP A 402 9.08 9.33 -3.41
N ARG A 403 8.15 10.06 -4.06
CA ARG A 403 7.75 9.79 -5.46
C ARG A 403 8.93 9.89 -6.41
N ARG A 404 9.80 10.90 -6.26
CA ARG A 404 10.99 11.08 -7.11
C ARG A 404 11.95 9.89 -6.95
N ALA A 405 12.32 9.53 -5.72
CA ALA A 405 13.16 8.36 -5.44
C ALA A 405 12.55 7.05 -5.97
N LYS A 406 11.22 6.91 -5.93
CA LYS A 406 10.46 5.76 -6.43
C LYS A 406 9.87 5.94 -7.83
N GLY A 407 10.46 6.80 -8.66
CA GLY A 407 9.91 7.21 -9.97
C GLY A 407 9.49 6.03 -10.85
N ARG A 408 10.36 5.01 -11.01
CA ARG A 408 10.09 3.80 -11.83
C ARG A 408 8.79 3.06 -11.46
N VAL A 409 8.36 3.15 -10.21
CA VAL A 409 7.15 2.46 -9.69
C VAL A 409 5.99 3.43 -9.48
N VAL A 410 6.26 4.64 -8.98
CA VAL A 410 5.23 5.59 -8.55
C VAL A 410 4.89 6.57 -9.67
N SER A 411 5.87 7.08 -10.45
CA SER A 411 5.58 8.00 -11.57
C SER A 411 4.73 7.35 -12.65
N GLY A 412 5.07 6.12 -13.04
CA GLY A 412 4.31 5.33 -14.00
C GLY A 412 2.95 4.81 -13.49
N ALA A 413 2.62 5.05 -12.22
CA ALA A 413 1.32 4.72 -11.64
C ALA A 413 0.45 5.96 -11.38
N VAL A 414 1.03 7.07 -10.93
CA VAL A 414 0.32 8.30 -10.58
C VAL A 414 1.19 9.54 -10.87
N SER A 415 0.59 10.58 -11.45
CA SER A 415 1.23 11.91 -11.58
C SER A 415 1.48 12.55 -10.22
N SER A 416 2.37 13.55 -10.15
CA SER A 416 2.62 14.32 -8.91
C SER A 416 1.33 14.89 -8.34
N TYR A 417 0.49 15.47 -9.20
CA TYR A 417 -0.85 15.97 -8.86
C TYR A 417 -1.76 14.87 -8.29
N GLY A 418 -1.86 13.71 -8.97
CA GLY A 418 -2.69 12.62 -8.49
C GLY A 418 -2.24 12.05 -7.14
N LEU A 419 -0.93 12.04 -6.85
CA LEU A 419 -0.43 11.65 -5.53
C LEU A 419 -0.80 12.67 -4.44
N MET A 420 -0.83 13.96 -4.76
CA MET A 420 -1.32 14.99 -3.82
C MET A 420 -2.83 14.85 -3.57
N LEU A 421 -3.64 14.48 -4.58
CA LEU A 421 -5.05 14.17 -4.39
C LEU A 421 -5.26 12.94 -3.47
N LEU A 422 -4.45 11.87 -3.62
CA LEU A 422 -4.45 10.73 -2.69
C LEU A 422 -4.08 11.16 -1.26
N ALA A 423 -3.05 12.00 -1.11
CA ALA A 423 -2.63 12.52 0.19
C ALA A 423 -3.74 13.34 0.86
N ILE A 424 -4.37 14.25 0.12
CA ILE A 424 -5.46 15.11 0.62
C ILE A 424 -6.71 14.30 0.96
N TYR A 425 -7.11 13.33 0.12
CA TYR A 425 -8.23 12.45 0.42
C TYR A 425 -8.02 11.68 1.72
N TYR A 426 -6.82 11.11 1.92
CA TYR A 426 -6.46 10.50 3.20
C TYR A 426 -6.60 11.51 4.37
N LEU A 427 -6.06 12.72 4.23
CA LEU A 427 -6.15 13.78 5.25
C LEU A 427 -7.59 14.21 5.55
N GLN A 428 -8.49 14.21 4.56
CA GLN A 428 -9.92 14.44 4.76
C GLN A 428 -10.58 13.28 5.52
N ARG A 429 -10.27 12.03 5.14
CA ARG A 429 -10.79 10.82 5.81
C ARG A 429 -10.27 10.62 7.24
N ILE A 430 -9.27 11.39 7.68
CA ILE A 430 -8.82 11.44 9.10
C ILE A 430 -9.12 12.78 9.80
N SER A 431 -10.04 13.58 9.27
CA SER A 431 -10.49 14.88 9.83
C SER A 431 -9.44 16.00 9.86
N VAL A 432 -8.28 15.84 9.20
CA VAL A 432 -7.20 16.84 9.19
C VAL A 432 -7.46 17.95 8.17
N LEU A 433 -8.08 17.63 7.02
CA LEU A 433 -8.52 18.61 6.03
C LEU A 433 -10.04 18.59 5.85
N PRO A 434 -10.67 19.73 5.50
CA PRO A 434 -12.08 19.76 5.15
C PRO A 434 -12.32 19.19 3.74
N VAL A 435 -13.52 18.69 3.54
CA VAL A 435 -14.17 18.48 2.25
C VAL A 435 -14.81 19.80 1.81
N LEU A 436 -14.68 20.13 0.53
CA LEU A 436 -15.38 21.22 -0.14
C LEU A 436 -15.58 20.88 -1.62
N ASP A 437 -16.62 21.43 -2.23
CA ASP A 437 -16.90 21.26 -3.66
C ASP A 437 -16.94 22.64 -4.34
N CYS A 438 -16.04 22.85 -5.30
CA CYS A 438 -15.97 24.07 -6.09
C CYS A 438 -16.34 23.86 -7.57
N SER A 439 -16.68 22.64 -8.01
CA SER A 439 -16.84 22.35 -9.45
C SER A 439 -17.96 23.17 -10.10
N ALA A 440 -19.01 23.50 -9.34
CA ALA A 440 -20.13 24.32 -9.79
C ALA A 440 -19.78 25.81 -10.04
N TYR A 441 -18.59 26.27 -9.66
CA TYR A 441 -18.10 27.63 -9.94
C TYR A 441 -17.12 27.69 -11.12
N VAL A 442 -16.77 26.54 -11.72
CA VAL A 442 -15.82 26.48 -12.82
C VAL A 442 -16.58 26.50 -14.13
N VAL A 443 -16.54 27.66 -14.80
CA VAL A 443 -17.20 27.90 -16.08
C VAL A 443 -16.15 28.21 -17.14
N GLU A 444 -16.31 27.63 -18.32
CA GLU A 444 -15.44 27.76 -19.49
C GLU A 444 -16.23 28.45 -20.60
N ASP A 445 -16.30 29.78 -20.57
CA ASP A 445 -16.86 30.63 -21.62
C ASP A 445 -16.10 31.97 -21.73
N GLU A 446 -16.36 32.72 -22.81
CA GLU A 446 -15.73 34.02 -23.13
C GLU A 446 -15.88 35.05 -22.00
N VAL A 447 -17.08 35.15 -21.41
CA VAL A 447 -17.37 36.12 -20.34
C VAL A 447 -16.59 35.78 -19.07
N SER A 448 -16.52 34.49 -18.74
CA SER A 448 -15.74 33.95 -17.63
C SER A 448 -14.25 34.16 -17.86
N LEU A 449 -13.73 33.91 -19.07
CA LEU A 449 -12.33 34.22 -19.42
C LEU A 449 -12.03 35.72 -19.25
N HIS A 450 -12.95 36.62 -19.59
CA HIS A 450 -12.76 38.05 -19.34
C HIS A 450 -12.62 38.40 -17.85
N THR A 451 -13.47 37.86 -16.97
CA THR A 451 -13.45 38.22 -15.52
C THR A 451 -12.50 37.38 -14.66
N LEU A 452 -12.09 36.19 -15.11
CA LEU A 452 -11.34 35.22 -14.30
C LEU A 452 -10.04 35.82 -13.77
N THR A 453 -10.01 36.02 -12.45
CA THR A 453 -8.84 36.47 -11.70
C THR A 453 -8.58 35.51 -10.55
N GLU A 454 -7.32 35.37 -10.17
CA GLU A 454 -6.91 34.53 -9.03
C GLU A 454 -7.62 34.94 -7.74
N ASP A 455 -7.76 36.26 -7.58
CA ASP A 455 -8.46 36.96 -6.50
C ASP A 455 -9.96 36.59 -6.44
N GLU A 456 -10.61 36.34 -7.58
CA GLU A 456 -11.97 35.80 -7.59
C GLU A 456 -12.00 34.32 -7.20
N ILE A 457 -11.11 33.49 -7.75
CA ILE A 457 -11.04 32.06 -7.40
C ILE A 457 -10.88 31.88 -5.89
N ASP A 458 -9.96 32.60 -5.26
CA ASP A 458 -9.73 32.50 -3.81
C ASP A 458 -10.92 33.03 -2.99
N LYS A 459 -11.62 34.09 -3.44
CA LYS A 459 -12.88 34.56 -2.80
C LYS A 459 -14.00 33.52 -2.91
N ARG A 460 -14.13 32.85 -4.06
CA ARG A 460 -15.12 31.78 -4.28
C ARG A 460 -14.79 30.57 -3.40
N LEU A 461 -13.53 30.14 -3.35
CA LEU A 461 -13.06 29.07 -2.46
C LEU A 461 -13.30 29.38 -0.99
N GLU A 462 -13.10 30.63 -0.54
CA GLU A 462 -13.40 31.04 0.83
C GLU A 462 -14.92 31.12 1.12
N ALA A 463 -15.76 31.35 0.11
CA ALA A 463 -17.22 31.33 0.23
C ALA A 463 -17.86 29.92 0.19
N VAL A 464 -17.22 28.92 -0.42
CA VAL A 464 -17.72 27.53 -0.52
C VAL A 464 -17.93 26.90 0.87
N GLU A 465 -18.97 26.07 1.03
CA GLU A 465 -19.22 25.34 2.29
C GLU A 465 -18.11 24.31 2.59
N LYS A 466 -17.57 24.32 3.81
CA LYS A 466 -16.41 23.51 4.24
C LYS A 466 -16.84 22.51 5.33
N LYS A 467 -16.72 21.21 5.06
CA LYS A 467 -17.19 20.12 5.95
C LYS A 467 -16.04 19.23 6.42
N PHE A 468 -15.84 19.11 7.72
CA PHE A 468 -14.94 18.10 8.28
C PHE A 468 -15.69 16.78 8.46
N ILE A 469 -15.09 15.67 8.02
CA ILE A 469 -15.61 14.32 8.30
C ILE A 469 -15.39 14.03 9.78
N LEU A 470 -16.45 13.66 10.52
CA LEU A 470 -16.38 13.39 11.95
C LEU A 470 -15.94 11.94 12.21
N VAL A 471 -14.70 11.76 12.70
CA VAL A 471 -14.09 10.44 12.94
C VAL A 471 -13.82 10.22 14.43
N ASN A 472 -14.90 10.06 15.19
CA ASN A 472 -14.94 9.99 16.66
C ASN A 472 -14.48 11.27 17.40
N GLU A 473 -14.80 11.33 18.70
CA GLU A 473 -14.59 12.50 19.57
C GLU A 473 -13.12 12.85 19.85
N GLN A 474 -12.18 11.98 19.45
CA GLN A 474 -10.74 12.13 19.70
C GLN A 474 -10.00 12.97 18.63
N THR A 475 -10.74 13.64 17.75
CA THR A 475 -10.25 14.36 16.56
C THR A 475 -9.61 15.73 16.85
N THR A 476 -9.47 16.12 18.11
CA THR A 476 -9.04 17.46 18.55
C THR A 476 -7.52 17.65 18.67
N LYS A 477 -6.68 16.65 18.41
CA LYS A 477 -5.21 16.76 18.52
C LYS A 477 -4.53 16.94 17.17
N VAL A 478 -3.59 17.88 17.10
CA VAL A 478 -2.63 18.00 15.99
C VAL A 478 -1.90 16.67 15.80
N ARG A 479 -1.94 16.14 14.58
CA ARG A 479 -1.14 15.00 14.15
C ARG A 479 0.16 15.49 13.52
N ASP A 480 1.28 15.03 14.07
CA ASP A 480 2.60 15.27 13.51
C ASP A 480 2.80 14.57 12.15
N TRP A 481 3.78 15.01 11.38
CA TRP A 481 4.01 14.49 10.02
C TRP A 481 4.48 13.02 9.99
N LEU A 482 5.06 12.49 11.08
CA LEU A 482 5.45 11.09 11.22
C LEU A 482 4.24 10.18 11.48
N ALA A 483 3.21 10.70 12.16
CA ALA A 483 1.89 10.07 12.25
C ALA A 483 1.15 10.14 10.91
N LEU A 484 1.15 11.29 10.22
CA LEU A 484 0.52 11.43 8.89
C LEU A 484 1.11 10.45 7.87
N ARG A 485 2.45 10.34 7.76
CA ARG A 485 3.08 9.40 6.82
C ARG A 485 2.80 7.93 7.14
N ARG A 486 2.87 7.52 8.42
CA ARG A 486 2.53 6.15 8.86
C ARG A 486 1.09 5.80 8.51
N GLY A 487 0.16 6.70 8.83
CA GLY A 487 -1.25 6.50 8.55
C GLY A 487 -1.58 6.49 7.05
N PHE A 488 -0.93 7.33 6.23
CA PHE A 488 -1.14 7.34 4.77
C PHE A 488 -0.79 6.00 4.12
N PHE A 489 0.41 5.47 4.41
CA PHE A 489 0.83 4.17 3.85
C PHE A 489 0.01 3.01 4.42
N ARG A 490 -0.32 3.04 5.72
CA ARG A 490 -1.23 2.05 6.32
C ARG A 490 -2.62 2.09 5.65
N PHE A 491 -3.18 3.28 5.43
CA PHE A 491 -4.48 3.45 4.78
C PHE A 491 -4.48 2.84 3.38
N TYR A 492 -3.56 3.26 2.51
CA TYR A 492 -3.51 2.80 1.12
C TYR A 492 -2.92 1.39 0.92
N ALA A 493 -2.21 0.82 1.89
CA ALA A 493 -1.77 -0.58 1.85
C ALA A 493 -2.81 -1.55 2.43
N CYS A 494 -3.47 -1.19 3.55
CA CYS A 494 -4.18 -2.14 4.41
C CYS A 494 -5.70 -1.90 4.53
N GLU A 495 -6.20 -0.69 4.25
CA GLU A 495 -7.55 -0.25 4.65
C GLU A 495 -8.42 0.28 3.49
N PHE A 496 -7.83 0.91 2.47
CA PHE A 496 -8.55 1.49 1.34
C PHE A 496 -9.16 0.44 0.40
N ASP A 497 -10.46 0.56 0.12
CA ASP A 497 -11.19 -0.32 -0.80
C ASP A 497 -11.00 0.10 -2.26
N TYR A 498 -9.94 -0.43 -2.88
CA TYR A 498 -9.63 -0.31 -4.30
C TYR A 498 -10.66 -0.95 -5.25
N GLU A 499 -11.62 -1.74 -4.77
CA GLU A 499 -12.62 -2.38 -5.62
C GLU A 499 -13.84 -1.47 -5.80
N HIS A 500 -14.41 -0.95 -4.70
CA HIS A 500 -15.67 -0.21 -4.75
C HIS A 500 -15.54 1.33 -4.68
N THR A 501 -14.43 1.88 -4.17
CA THR A 501 -14.33 3.32 -3.86
C THR A 501 -13.79 4.15 -5.04
N VAL A 502 -14.35 5.36 -5.20
CA VAL A 502 -13.73 6.47 -5.95
C VAL A 502 -13.05 7.42 -4.96
N VAL A 503 -11.80 7.79 -5.22
CA VAL A 503 -11.13 8.87 -4.49
C VAL A 503 -11.69 10.20 -4.99
N SER A 504 -12.60 10.81 -4.22
CA SER A 504 -13.18 12.13 -4.49
C SER A 504 -12.97 13.04 -3.28
N LEU A 505 -12.52 14.27 -3.53
CA LEU A 505 -12.24 15.28 -2.49
C LEU A 505 -13.47 16.13 -2.12
N ARG A 506 -14.58 15.95 -2.86
CA ARG A 506 -15.79 16.80 -2.83
C ARG A 506 -16.88 16.30 -1.88
N THR A 507 -16.84 15.02 -1.49
CA THR A 507 -17.93 14.36 -0.74
C THR A 507 -17.49 13.86 0.64
N GLY A 508 -18.26 14.19 1.67
CA GLY A 508 -18.04 13.72 3.05
C GLY A 508 -18.22 12.20 3.19
N ASP A 509 -19.10 11.62 2.38
CA ASP A 509 -19.35 10.17 2.30
C ASP A 509 -18.37 9.46 1.36
N ILE A 510 -18.45 8.12 1.32
CA ILE A 510 -17.67 7.29 0.38
C ILE A 510 -18.41 7.21 -0.95
N MET A 511 -17.89 7.89 -1.97
CA MET A 511 -18.37 7.77 -3.35
C MET A 511 -18.02 6.38 -3.91
N SER A 512 -19.00 5.65 -4.43
CA SER A 512 -18.75 4.35 -5.06
C SER A 512 -18.58 4.46 -6.57
N LYS A 513 -17.84 3.53 -7.16
CA LYS A 513 -17.70 3.41 -8.62
C LYS A 513 -19.02 3.10 -9.31
N THR A 514 -19.94 2.43 -8.60
CA THR A 514 -21.29 2.16 -9.08
C THR A 514 -22.15 3.43 -9.11
N SER A 515 -22.12 4.29 -8.09
CA SER A 515 -22.87 5.56 -8.09
C SER A 515 -22.30 6.57 -9.09
N LYS A 516 -21.00 6.52 -9.35
CA LYS A 516 -20.29 7.39 -10.32
C LYS A 516 -20.29 6.85 -11.76
N GLY A 517 -20.82 5.65 -12.00
CA GLY A 517 -20.82 5.01 -13.33
C GLY A 517 -19.44 4.56 -13.84
N TRP A 518 -18.40 4.58 -12.99
CA TRP A 518 -17.01 4.26 -13.36
C TRP A 518 -16.64 2.78 -13.17
N SER A 519 -17.57 1.98 -12.66
CA SER A 519 -17.39 0.54 -12.46
C SER A 519 -17.14 -0.20 -13.78
N ARG A 520 -16.14 -1.09 -13.78
CA ARG A 520 -15.80 -1.95 -14.92
C ARG A 520 -15.61 -3.41 -14.48
N ARG A 521 -15.65 -4.32 -15.44
CA ARG A 521 -15.40 -5.76 -15.22
C ARG A 521 -14.00 -5.96 -14.62
N ASN A 522 -13.92 -6.62 -13.45
CA ASN A 522 -12.72 -6.74 -12.60
C ASN A 522 -12.28 -5.37 -12.03
N ASP A 523 -13.10 -4.79 -11.15
CA ASP A 523 -13.10 -3.36 -10.81
C ASP A 523 -11.94 -2.89 -9.92
N THR A 524 -10.85 -3.66 -9.80
CA THR A 524 -9.70 -3.40 -8.92
C THR A 524 -8.78 -2.25 -9.40
N ARG A 525 -9.25 -1.35 -10.27
CA ARG A 525 -8.51 -0.17 -10.73
C ARG A 525 -8.53 0.93 -9.67
N LEU A 526 -7.50 1.75 -9.60
CA LEU A 526 -7.58 3.04 -8.93
C LEU A 526 -8.54 3.92 -9.73
N CYS A 527 -9.50 4.53 -9.05
CA CYS A 527 -10.37 5.56 -9.60
C CYS A 527 -10.19 6.84 -8.79
N LEU A 528 -9.82 7.93 -9.46
CA LEU A 528 -9.38 9.18 -8.85
C LEU A 528 -10.06 10.34 -9.55
N GLU A 529 -11.05 10.94 -8.88
CA GLU A 529 -11.82 12.06 -9.40
C GLU A 529 -11.00 13.35 -9.35
N ASP A 530 -10.94 14.08 -10.45
CA ASP A 530 -10.50 15.47 -10.44
C ASP A 530 -11.56 16.33 -9.73
N PRO A 531 -11.18 17.16 -8.72
CA PRO A 531 -12.15 17.89 -7.91
C PRO A 531 -12.81 19.07 -8.64
N VAL A 532 -12.39 19.38 -9.87
CA VAL A 532 -13.03 20.37 -10.75
C VAL A 532 -13.64 19.69 -11.97
N GLU A 533 -12.85 18.96 -12.76
CA GLU A 533 -13.34 18.22 -13.92
C GLU A 533 -13.95 16.88 -13.46
N THR A 534 -15.10 16.91 -12.79
CA THR A 534 -15.61 15.76 -12.03
C THR A 534 -15.78 14.47 -12.85
N GLU A 535 -15.94 14.51 -14.17
CA GLU A 535 -15.99 13.32 -15.04
C GLU A 535 -14.60 12.79 -15.49
N ARG A 536 -13.51 13.35 -14.98
CA ARG A 536 -12.12 12.93 -15.24
C ARG A 536 -11.64 11.93 -14.19
N ASP A 537 -11.65 10.63 -14.53
CA ASP A 537 -10.90 9.60 -13.78
C ASP A 537 -9.40 9.68 -14.11
N LEU A 538 -8.64 10.38 -13.27
CA LEU A 538 -7.18 10.46 -13.31
C LEU A 538 -6.52 9.08 -13.11
N GLY A 539 -7.25 8.13 -12.52
CA GLY A 539 -6.84 6.74 -12.35
C GLY A 539 -6.82 5.92 -13.64
N MET A 540 -7.38 6.43 -14.76
CA MET A 540 -7.32 5.74 -16.06
C MET A 540 -5.89 5.53 -16.59
N LEU A 541 -4.94 6.40 -16.22
CA LEU A 541 -3.53 6.24 -16.57
C LEU A 541 -2.85 5.12 -15.75
N CYS A 542 -3.44 4.73 -14.61
CA CYS A 542 -2.88 3.73 -13.71
C CYS A 542 -3.18 2.31 -14.22
N SER A 543 -2.26 1.74 -15.01
CA SER A 543 -2.37 0.36 -15.50
C SER A 543 -2.44 -0.65 -14.34
N ARG A 544 -3.04 -1.82 -14.56
CA ARG A 544 -3.12 -2.87 -13.51
C ARG A 544 -1.74 -3.35 -13.03
N ARG A 545 -0.70 -3.29 -13.88
CA ARG A 545 0.69 -3.58 -13.47
C ARG A 545 1.21 -2.46 -12.56
N ALA A 546 1.08 -1.20 -12.99
CA ALA A 546 1.54 -0.04 -12.24
C ALA A 546 0.83 0.10 -10.88
N LEU A 547 -0.48 -0.14 -10.81
CA LEU A 547 -1.23 -0.15 -9.55
C LEU A 547 -0.77 -1.25 -8.59
N ASN A 548 -0.46 -2.44 -9.10
CA ASN A 548 0.10 -3.51 -8.27
C ASN A 548 1.48 -3.13 -7.74
N GLN A 549 2.35 -2.53 -8.56
CA GLN A 549 3.66 -2.04 -8.14
C GLN A 549 3.53 -0.90 -7.10
N LEU A 550 2.65 0.07 -7.33
CA LEU A 550 2.32 1.14 -6.38
C LEU A 550 1.85 0.58 -5.02
N ARG A 551 0.95 -0.41 -5.03
CA ARG A 551 0.50 -1.07 -3.80
C ARG A 551 1.61 -1.91 -3.15
N CYS A 552 2.57 -2.44 -3.90
CA CYS A 552 3.79 -3.04 -3.33
C CYS A 552 4.66 -1.99 -2.64
N ALA A 553 4.89 -0.83 -3.28
CA ALA A 553 5.65 0.27 -2.70
C ALA A 553 4.99 0.85 -1.44
N PHE A 554 3.66 1.04 -1.45
CA PHE A 554 2.90 1.41 -0.25
C PHE A 554 3.03 0.34 0.85
N THR A 555 2.93 -0.95 0.51
CA THR A 555 3.09 -2.04 1.49
C THR A 555 4.52 -2.11 2.04
N HIS A 556 5.54 -1.84 1.24
CA HIS A 556 6.93 -1.77 1.71
C HIS A 556 7.16 -0.56 2.61
N ALA A 557 6.65 0.64 2.24
CA ALA A 557 6.76 1.83 3.09
C ALA A 557 6.02 1.64 4.42
N CYS A 558 4.83 1.03 4.38
CA CYS A 558 4.05 0.56 5.53
C CYS A 558 4.88 -0.38 6.44
N ILE A 559 5.60 -1.35 5.87
CA ILE A 559 6.50 -2.26 6.60
C ILE A 559 7.74 -1.55 7.16
N ALA A 560 8.37 -0.64 6.41
CA ALA A 560 9.58 0.08 6.82
C ALA A 560 9.30 1.09 7.94
N LEU A 561 8.10 1.67 7.97
CA LEU A 561 7.62 2.62 8.98
C LEU A 561 6.91 1.94 10.18
N ARG A 562 6.96 0.60 10.29
CA ARG A 562 6.40 -0.11 11.45
C ARG A 562 7.10 0.28 12.75
N ASN A 563 6.36 0.20 13.85
CA ASN A 563 6.97 0.38 15.17
C ASN A 563 7.99 -0.75 15.42
N VAL A 564 9.28 -0.42 15.49
CA VAL A 564 10.31 -1.38 15.92
C VAL A 564 10.32 -1.42 17.44
N ASP A 565 9.66 -2.42 18.03
CA ASP A 565 9.91 -2.77 19.42
C ASP A 565 11.38 -3.13 19.59
N ASP A 566 12.07 -2.37 20.44
CA ASP A 566 13.50 -2.06 20.30
C ASP A 566 14.46 -3.18 20.81
N LYS A 567 14.04 -4.44 20.64
CA LYS A 567 14.67 -5.63 21.25
C LYS A 567 14.88 -6.82 20.30
N GLU A 568 13.99 -7.09 19.33
CA GLU A 568 14.12 -8.30 18.49
C GLU A 568 14.89 -8.10 17.17
N VAL A 569 15.00 -6.88 16.65
CA VAL A 569 15.66 -6.64 15.33
C VAL A 569 17.19 -6.49 15.45
N LYS A 570 17.72 -6.18 16.64
CA LYS A 570 19.13 -5.86 16.91
C LYS A 570 20.13 -7.02 16.71
N SER A 571 19.67 -8.21 16.30
CA SER A 571 20.51 -9.39 16.05
C SER A 571 20.55 -9.86 14.59
N ALA A 572 19.82 -9.19 13.66
CA ALA A 572 19.65 -9.69 12.28
C ALA A 572 19.94 -8.67 11.16
N PHE A 573 19.73 -7.37 11.40
CA PHE A 573 20.04 -6.32 10.41
C PHE A 573 20.61 -5.09 11.11
N SER A 574 21.88 -4.76 10.82
CA SER A 574 22.46 -3.44 11.09
C SER A 574 21.67 -2.40 10.31
N GLN A 575 21.10 -1.41 11.00
CA GLN A 575 20.21 -0.41 10.40
C GLN A 575 20.92 0.38 9.28
N PRO A 576 20.43 0.33 8.02
CA PRO A 576 20.37 1.56 7.23
C PRO A 576 19.37 2.50 7.92
N ASP A 577 19.54 3.81 7.74
CA ASP A 577 18.55 4.78 8.19
C ASP A 577 17.16 4.44 7.62
N VAL A 578 16.08 4.74 8.36
CA VAL A 578 14.71 4.47 7.92
C VAL A 578 14.39 5.23 6.64
N GLU A 579 14.89 6.45 6.49
CA GLU A 579 14.77 7.22 5.26
C GLU A 579 15.57 6.58 4.11
N VAL A 580 16.79 6.09 4.36
CA VAL A 580 17.58 5.35 3.35
C VAL A 580 16.83 4.10 2.88
N ASN A 581 16.18 3.36 3.78
CA ASN A 581 15.39 2.18 3.44
C ASN A 581 14.13 2.54 2.61
N LEU A 582 13.48 3.68 2.91
CA LEU A 582 12.31 4.17 2.17
C LEU A 582 12.65 4.72 0.78
N LEU A 583 13.88 5.22 0.57
CA LEU A 583 14.33 5.88 -0.66
C LEU A 583 15.19 4.96 -1.56
N ALA A 584 15.84 3.92 -1.02
CA ALA A 584 16.71 3.02 -1.79
C ALA A 584 15.96 2.19 -2.84
N SER A 585 16.60 1.96 -4.00
CA SER A 585 16.14 1.05 -5.05
C SER A 585 16.00 -0.39 -4.55
N TRP A 586 15.03 -1.15 -5.09
CA TRP A 586 14.82 -2.57 -4.74
C TRP A 586 14.80 -3.48 -5.98
N ALA A 587 15.00 -4.78 -5.79
CA ALA A 587 15.21 -5.78 -6.85
C ALA A 587 14.08 -5.93 -7.91
N TYR A 588 12.88 -5.40 -7.67
CA TYR A 588 11.79 -5.37 -8.65
C TYR A 588 11.59 -4.00 -9.33
N GLU A 589 12.42 -3.02 -8.97
CA GLU A 589 12.56 -1.71 -9.61
C GLU A 589 13.67 -1.75 -10.69
N GLU A 590 14.38 -2.88 -10.77
CA GLU A 590 15.42 -3.24 -11.74
C GLU A 590 14.90 -4.16 -12.87
N ASP A 591 13.64 -4.59 -12.80
CA ASP A 591 13.00 -5.53 -13.73
C ASP A 591 12.79 -4.86 -15.12
N THR A 592 13.77 -5.00 -16.01
CA THR A 592 13.87 -4.24 -17.27
C THR A 592 12.81 -4.63 -18.31
N ASP A 593 11.78 -3.81 -18.46
CA ASP A 593 10.96 -3.74 -19.67
C ASP A 593 11.31 -2.44 -20.41
N PRO A 594 12.10 -2.49 -21.51
CA PRO A 594 12.69 -1.30 -22.16
C PRO A 594 11.68 -0.39 -22.87
N LYS A 595 10.37 -0.62 -22.69
CA LYS A 595 9.29 0.23 -23.20
C LYS A 595 8.77 1.26 -22.19
N LEU A 596 9.31 1.29 -20.97
CA LEU A 596 8.85 2.16 -19.87
C LEU A 596 9.84 3.27 -19.49
N SER A 597 11.00 3.38 -20.15
CA SER A 597 12.00 4.44 -19.90
C SER A 597 11.72 5.75 -20.65
N ILE A 598 10.46 6.00 -21.05
CA ILE A 598 10.02 7.19 -21.80
C ILE A 598 8.74 7.74 -21.16
N CYS A 599 8.82 8.12 -19.87
CA CYS A 599 7.69 8.64 -19.08
C CYS A 599 8.05 9.82 -18.15
N ASP A 600 9.32 10.15 -17.99
CA ASP A 600 9.78 11.41 -17.41
C ASP A 600 10.65 12.09 -18.49
N GLY A 601 10.13 13.13 -19.17
CA GLY A 601 10.91 13.97 -20.10
C GLY A 601 10.89 13.63 -21.60
N ALA A 602 9.78 13.15 -22.18
CA ALA A 602 9.57 13.21 -23.64
C ALA A 602 8.07 13.17 -24.02
N GLY A 603 7.65 14.04 -24.94
CA GLY A 603 6.33 13.95 -25.59
C GLY A 603 6.25 12.73 -26.51
N ALA A 604 5.16 11.96 -26.44
CA ALA A 604 5.00 10.71 -27.19
C ALA A 604 4.73 10.95 -28.69
N SER A 605 5.79 11.07 -29.48
CA SER A 605 5.75 11.14 -30.94
C SER A 605 5.37 9.79 -31.57
N LEU A 606 4.07 9.55 -31.72
CA LEU A 606 3.55 8.41 -32.48
C LEU A 606 3.76 8.62 -33.98
N SER A 607 4.87 8.10 -34.51
CA SER A 607 5.13 8.04 -35.94
C SER A 607 4.24 6.99 -36.63
N ASN A 608 3.83 7.29 -37.86
CA ASN A 608 2.86 6.47 -38.61
C ASN A 608 3.38 5.07 -38.94
N ALA A 609 2.50 4.08 -38.77
CA ALA A 609 2.62 2.75 -39.39
C ALA A 609 1.40 2.52 -40.31
N SER A 610 1.41 3.16 -41.48
CA SER A 610 0.35 3.03 -42.48
C SER A 610 0.54 1.75 -43.32
N SER A 611 -0.12 0.67 -42.94
CA SER A 611 -0.34 -0.49 -43.81
C SER A 611 -1.82 -0.59 -44.17
N ILE A 612 -2.16 -0.20 -45.40
CA ILE A 612 -3.49 -0.41 -45.99
C ILE A 612 -3.72 -1.91 -46.11
N ASP A 613 -4.86 -2.40 -45.65
CA ASP A 613 -5.48 -3.57 -46.25
C ASP A 613 -7.00 -3.42 -46.24
N SER A 614 -7.63 -3.74 -47.37
CA SER A 614 -9.02 -3.38 -47.65
C SER A 614 -9.90 -4.63 -47.70
N THR A 615 -10.82 -4.76 -46.75
CA THR A 615 -11.93 -5.73 -46.83
C THR A 615 -13.27 -5.03 -46.67
N THR A 616 -14.22 -5.43 -47.52
CA THR A 616 -15.54 -4.82 -47.65
C THR A 616 -16.52 -5.33 -46.59
N PRO A 617 -17.53 -4.53 -46.20
CA PRO A 617 -18.61 -5.02 -45.35
C PRO A 617 -19.59 -5.87 -46.17
N THR A 618 -20.03 -6.98 -45.59
CA THR A 618 -21.28 -7.67 -45.97
C THR A 618 -22.23 -7.68 -44.78
N PRO A 619 -23.54 -7.41 -44.98
CA PRO A 619 -24.48 -7.26 -43.88
C PRO A 619 -25.14 -8.59 -43.46
N VAL A 620 -25.36 -8.75 -42.16
CA VAL A 620 -26.65 -9.01 -41.48
C VAL A 620 -26.45 -8.76 -39.98
#